data_AF-A0A7R9ZQD8-F1
#
_entry.id   AF-A0A7R9ZQD8-F1
#
_cell.length_a   1.000
_cell.length_b   1.000
_cell.length_c   1.000
_cell.angle_alpha   90.00
_cell.angle_beta   90.00
_cell.angle_gamma   90.00
#
_symmetry.space_group_name_H-M   'P 1'
#
loop_
_entity.id
_entity.type
_entity.pdbx_description
1 polymer ?
#
loop_
_entity_poly.entity_id
_entity_poly.type
_entity_poly.pdbx_seq_one_letter_code
_entity_poly.pdbx_strand_id
1 'polypeptide(L)'
;AYLHAAHRGIYVDIERDDPTQLLVKNQVPSLFFRKKHNIGEIQIPSADQGYEDIVAHFAKDMEDGKVIPPEIEVMAKIIIDIWMSNLVDFGALLRLGNIVKERKVKASKIVVVMYMGSSHTQNLTAFLTNIMGFKKSSFVGDITGELGGGNVSQSLDLAERYWKM
;
A
#
# COMPACT_ATOMS: atom_id res chain seq x y z
N ALA A 1 -1.56 11.20 -9.17
CA ALA A 1 -2.17 10.75 -10.44
C ALA A 1 -3.56 11.36 -10.64
N TYR A 2 -4.51 11.14 -9.73
CA TYR A 2 -5.90 11.63 -9.87
C TYR A 2 -6.01 13.14 -10.13
N LEU A 3 -5.33 13.98 -9.34
CA LEU A 3 -5.32 15.44 -9.52
C LEU A 3 -4.87 15.88 -10.92
N HIS A 4 -3.93 15.15 -11.54
CA HIS A 4 -3.46 15.45 -12.89
C HIS A 4 -4.51 15.14 -13.95
N ALA A 5 -5.28 14.06 -13.76
CA ALA A 5 -6.29 13.61 -14.71
C ALA A 5 -7.60 14.42 -14.58
N ALA A 6 -8.12 14.55 -13.36
CA ALA A 6 -9.40 15.22 -13.09
C ALA A 6 -9.28 16.75 -13.03
N HIS A 7 -8.14 17.29 -12.59
CA HIS A 7 -7.94 18.73 -12.37
C HIS A 7 -6.63 19.24 -12.97
N ARG A 8 -6.38 18.90 -14.25
CA ARG A 8 -5.13 19.21 -14.95
C ARG A 8 -4.69 20.68 -14.83
N GLY A 9 -5.63 21.62 -14.91
CA GLY A 9 -5.34 23.06 -14.80
C GLY A 9 -4.74 23.44 -13.45
N ILE A 10 -5.29 22.90 -12.35
CA ILE A 10 -4.74 23.10 -11.01
C ILE A 10 -3.39 22.40 -10.90
N TYR A 11 -3.30 21.15 -11.37
CA TYR A 11 -2.09 20.35 -11.28
C TYR A 11 -0.87 21.01 -11.94
N VAL A 12 -1.04 21.65 -13.11
CA VAL A 12 0.05 22.34 -13.82
C VAL A 12 0.46 23.63 -13.11
N ASP A 13 -0.46 24.25 -12.37
CA ASP A 13 -0.32 25.56 -11.74
C ASP A 13 0.10 25.49 -10.26
N ILE A 14 0.52 24.32 -9.77
CA ILE A 14 1.03 24.15 -8.40
C ILE A 14 2.43 23.51 -8.38
N GLU A 15 3.18 23.87 -7.35
CA GLU A 15 4.47 23.24 -7.01
C GLU A 15 4.23 21.81 -6.47
N ARG A 16 5.04 20.85 -6.93
CA ARG A 16 4.77 19.40 -6.82
C ARG A 16 5.94 18.58 -6.26
N ASP A 17 6.89 19.24 -5.64
CA ASP A 17 8.13 18.61 -5.16
C ASP A 17 7.87 17.51 -4.13
N ASP A 18 6.77 17.61 -3.38
CA ASP A 18 6.33 16.58 -2.44
C ASP A 18 4.81 16.30 -2.54
N PRO A 19 4.40 15.18 -3.16
CA PRO A 19 3.00 14.83 -3.30
C PRO A 19 2.32 14.48 -1.96
N THR A 20 3.07 14.09 -0.92
CA THR A 20 2.48 13.79 0.39
C THR A 20 2.04 15.06 1.10
N GLN A 21 2.75 16.17 0.91
CA GLN A 21 2.34 17.47 1.45
C GLN A 21 1.06 18.00 0.79
N LEU A 22 0.81 17.66 -0.47
CA LEU A 22 -0.43 18.06 -1.15
C LEU A 22 -1.65 17.37 -0.54
N LEU A 23 -1.50 16.18 0.05
CA LEU A 23 -2.61 15.47 0.70
C LEU A 23 -3.04 16.10 2.04
N VAL A 24 -2.17 16.89 2.67
CA VAL A 24 -2.41 17.48 4.00
C VAL A 24 -2.84 18.96 3.89
N LYS A 25 -2.55 19.61 2.77
CA LYS A 25 -2.83 21.04 2.57
C LYS A 25 -4.24 21.22 2.01
N ASN A 26 -5.01 22.15 2.58
CA ASN A 26 -6.30 22.55 2.00
C ASN A 26 -6.14 23.57 0.87
N GLN A 27 -5.10 24.40 0.91
CA GLN A 27 -4.84 25.43 -0.09
C GLN A 27 -3.40 25.41 -0.55
N VAL A 28 -3.19 25.61 -1.85
CA VAL A 28 -1.85 25.69 -2.46
C VAL A 28 -1.78 26.97 -3.32
N PRO A 29 -0.71 27.77 -3.19
CA PRO A 29 -0.53 28.95 -4.05
C PRO A 29 -0.40 28.53 -5.51
N SER A 30 -0.98 29.32 -6.40
CA SER A 30 -0.76 29.22 -7.83
C SER A 30 0.66 29.68 -8.19
N LEU A 31 1.28 29.01 -9.16
CA LEU A 31 2.58 29.39 -9.71
C LEU A 31 2.46 30.57 -10.68
N PHE A 32 1.36 30.63 -11.44
CA PHE A 32 1.18 31.63 -12.51
C PHE A 32 0.34 32.84 -12.09
N PHE A 33 -0.48 32.72 -11.05
CA PHE A 33 -1.44 33.73 -10.62
C PHE A 33 -1.30 34.06 -9.13
N ARG A 34 -1.68 35.29 -8.74
CA ARG A 34 -1.76 35.69 -7.32
C ARG A 34 -3.00 35.12 -6.61
N LYS A 35 -3.44 33.91 -6.96
CA LYS A 35 -4.57 33.21 -6.32
C LYS A 35 -4.08 31.95 -5.64
N LYS A 36 -4.90 31.43 -4.72
CA LYS A 36 -4.71 30.08 -4.15
C LYS A 36 -5.75 29.14 -4.76
N HIS A 37 -5.36 27.89 -4.98
CA HIS A 37 -6.29 26.82 -5.32
C HIS A 37 -6.74 26.12 -4.05
N ASN A 38 -8.04 25.86 -3.93
CA ASN A 38 -8.61 25.08 -2.84
C ASN A 38 -8.57 23.61 -3.24
N ILE A 39 -7.54 22.90 -2.80
CA ILE A 39 -7.37 21.46 -3.09
C ILE A 39 -8.01 20.57 -2.03
N GLY A 40 -8.32 21.11 -0.84
CA GLY A 40 -8.99 20.36 0.22
C GLY A 40 -10.46 20.04 -0.09
N GLU A 41 -11.08 20.78 -1.01
CA GLU A 41 -12.43 20.49 -1.51
C GLU A 41 -12.45 19.46 -2.63
N ILE A 42 -11.28 19.10 -3.19
CA ILE A 42 -11.19 18.06 -4.22
C ILE A 42 -11.34 16.71 -3.54
N GLN A 43 -12.54 16.14 -3.66
CA GLN A 43 -12.82 14.80 -3.16
C GLN A 43 -12.20 13.76 -4.09
N ILE A 44 -11.22 13.03 -3.57
CA ILE A 44 -10.72 11.83 -4.24
C ILE A 44 -11.72 10.70 -3.90
N PRO A 45 -12.31 10.02 -4.91
CA PRO A 45 -13.24 8.93 -4.65
C PRO A 45 -12.59 7.83 -3.80
N SER A 46 -13.39 7.20 -2.95
CA SER A 46 -12.98 5.96 -2.27
C SER A 46 -12.78 4.85 -3.31
N ALA A 47 -12.11 3.75 -2.92
CA ALA A 47 -11.97 2.59 -3.80
C ALA A 47 -13.33 2.01 -4.22
N ASP A 48 -14.29 1.95 -3.28
CA ASP A 48 -15.64 1.45 -3.54
C ASP A 48 -16.39 2.37 -4.51
N GLN A 49 -16.36 3.69 -4.27
CA GLN A 49 -16.99 4.66 -5.17
C GLN A 49 -16.35 4.62 -6.56
N GLY A 50 -15.02 4.59 -6.63
CA GLY A 50 -14.29 4.47 -7.88
C GLY A 50 -14.66 3.21 -8.65
N TYR A 51 -14.86 2.08 -7.96
CA TYR A 51 -15.31 0.83 -8.58
C TYR A 51 -16.73 0.95 -9.13
N GLU A 52 -17.67 1.51 -8.36
CA GLU A 52 -19.04 1.76 -8.81
C GLU A 52 -19.08 2.66 -10.05
N ASP A 53 -18.30 3.75 -10.04
CA ASP A 53 -18.20 4.68 -11.17
C ASP A 53 -17.63 3.98 -12.42
N ILE A 54 -16.58 3.17 -12.25
CA ILE A 54 -16.00 2.37 -13.33
C ILE A 54 -17.06 1.43 -13.91
N VAL A 55 -17.79 0.68 -13.07
CA VAL A 55 -18.82 -0.26 -13.54
C VAL A 55 -19.94 0.48 -14.28
N ALA A 56 -20.39 1.61 -13.75
CA ALA A 56 -21.44 2.42 -14.35
C ALA A 56 -21.06 2.96 -15.75
N HIS A 57 -19.81 3.41 -15.90
CA HIS A 57 -19.28 3.92 -17.16
C HIS A 57 -18.96 2.80 -18.15
N PHE A 58 -18.36 1.69 -17.71
CA PHE A 58 -18.07 0.55 -18.59
C PHE A 58 -19.35 -0.11 -19.14
N ALA A 59 -20.41 -0.20 -18.34
CA ALA A 59 -21.67 -0.79 -18.78
C ALA A 59 -22.42 0.07 -19.82
N LYS A 60 -22.37 1.40 -19.70
CA LYS A 60 -23.15 2.32 -20.55
C LYS A 60 -22.37 2.83 -21.76
N ASP A 61 -21.09 3.16 -21.59
CA ASP A 61 -20.33 3.89 -22.60
C ASP A 61 -19.75 2.96 -23.68
N MET A 62 -19.57 1.67 -23.39
CA MET A 62 -19.18 0.68 -24.41
C MET A 62 -20.28 0.40 -25.43
N GLU A 63 -21.56 0.42 -25.02
CA GLU A 63 -22.69 0.21 -25.93
C GLU A 63 -22.88 1.42 -26.87
N ASP A 64 -22.63 2.63 -26.37
CA ASP A 64 -22.80 3.88 -27.11
C ASP A 64 -21.55 4.34 -27.88
N GLY A 65 -20.41 3.64 -27.75
CA GLY A 65 -19.14 4.04 -28.34
C GLY A 65 -18.58 5.36 -27.79
N LYS A 66 -18.94 5.72 -26.56
CA LYS A 66 -18.52 6.97 -25.91
C LYS A 66 -17.10 6.85 -25.35
N VAL A 67 -16.39 7.97 -25.34
CA VAL A 67 -15.04 8.06 -24.77
C VAL A 67 -15.12 8.06 -23.24
N ILE A 68 -14.40 7.14 -22.60
CA ILE A 68 -14.31 7.05 -21.14
C ILE A 68 -13.62 8.32 -20.58
N PRO A 69 -14.17 8.95 -19.53
CA PRO A 69 -13.55 10.12 -18.93
C PRO A 69 -12.16 9.82 -18.34
N PRO A 70 -11.16 10.72 -18.48
CA PRO A 70 -9.80 10.50 -17.97
C PRO A 70 -9.73 10.21 -16.46
N GLU A 71 -10.62 10.79 -15.67
CA GLU A 71 -10.74 10.56 -14.23
C GLU A 71 -11.09 9.11 -13.91
N ILE A 72 -12.01 8.50 -14.66
CA ILE A 72 -12.43 7.10 -14.50
C ILE A 72 -11.29 6.16 -14.92
N GLU A 73 -10.63 6.46 -16.03
CA GLU A 73 -9.48 5.70 -16.51
C GLU A 73 -8.35 5.66 -15.47
N VAL A 74 -8.04 6.80 -14.84
CA VAL A 74 -7.00 6.86 -13.80
C VAL A 74 -7.44 6.17 -12.51
N MET A 75 -8.71 6.26 -12.12
CA MET A 75 -9.22 5.49 -10.97
C MET A 75 -9.10 3.98 -11.21
N ALA A 76 -9.43 3.50 -12.40
CA ALA A 76 -9.28 2.09 -12.75
C ALA A 76 -7.82 1.62 -12.63
N LYS A 77 -6.87 2.42 -13.13
CA LYS A 77 -5.43 2.13 -13.01
C LYS A 77 -5.00 2.06 -11.54
N ILE A 78 -5.40 3.02 -10.71
CA ILE A 78 -5.07 3.04 -9.28
C ILE A 78 -5.62 1.80 -8.57
N ILE A 79 -6.87 1.40 -8.85
CA ILE A 79 -7.48 0.22 -8.24
C ILE A 79 -6.75 -1.06 -8.66
N ILE A 80 -6.41 -1.19 -9.94
CA ILE A 80 -5.63 -2.32 -10.45
C ILE A 80 -4.26 -2.37 -9.76
N ASP A 81 -3.56 -1.24 -9.62
CA ASP A 81 -2.26 -1.18 -8.96
C ASP A 81 -2.35 -1.62 -7.48
N ILE A 82 -3.38 -1.17 -6.75
CA ILE A 82 -3.63 -1.59 -5.36
C ILE A 82 -3.87 -3.11 -5.30
N TRP A 83 -4.71 -3.62 -6.20
CA TRP A 83 -5.02 -5.05 -6.23
C TRP A 83 -3.79 -5.91 -6.54
N MET A 84 -2.99 -5.49 -7.53
CA MET A 84 -1.73 -6.16 -7.87
C MET A 84 -0.72 -6.10 -6.72
N SER A 85 -0.65 -4.98 -6.00
CA SER A 85 0.17 -4.85 -4.80
C SER A 85 -0.24 -5.85 -3.72
N ASN A 86 -1.55 -6.00 -3.47
CA ASN A 86 -2.08 -6.96 -2.51
C ASN A 86 -1.85 -8.43 -2.94
N LEU A 87 -1.85 -8.72 -4.24
CA LEU A 87 -1.52 -10.06 -4.75
C LEU A 87 -0.08 -10.47 -4.43
N VAL A 88 0.86 -9.52 -4.41
CA VAL A 88 2.25 -9.80 -4.01
C VAL A 88 2.27 -10.29 -2.56
N ASP A 89 1.51 -9.63 -1.68
CA ASP A 89 1.43 -10.02 -0.28
C ASP A 89 0.81 -11.41 -0.11
N PHE A 90 -0.28 -11.67 -0.83
CA PHE A 90 -0.94 -12.97 -0.84
C PHE A 90 -0.03 -14.09 -1.37
N GLY A 91 0.68 -13.82 -2.47
CA GLY A 91 1.64 -14.76 -3.07
C GLY A 91 2.78 -15.11 -2.10
N ALA A 92 3.29 -14.13 -1.35
CA ALA A 92 4.31 -14.35 -0.35
C ALA A 92 3.80 -15.26 0.80
N LEU A 93 2.56 -15.07 1.26
CA LEU A 93 1.93 -15.95 2.26
C LEU A 93 1.74 -17.38 1.75
N LEU A 94 1.28 -17.55 0.51
CA LEU A 94 1.14 -18.87 -0.11
C LEU A 94 2.50 -19.56 -0.24
N ARG A 95 3.53 -18.83 -0.66
CA ARG A 95 4.89 -19.38 -0.79
C ARG A 95 5.43 -19.82 0.57
N LEU A 96 5.23 -19.01 1.61
CA LEU A 96 5.59 -19.37 2.99
C LEU A 96 4.87 -20.66 3.42
N GLY A 97 3.55 -20.73 3.21
CA GLY A 97 2.76 -21.92 3.54
C GLY A 97 3.24 -23.17 2.82
N ASN A 98 3.54 -23.07 1.53
CA ASN A 98 4.09 -24.17 0.74
C ASN A 98 5.44 -24.65 1.27
N ILE A 99 6.36 -23.74 1.58
CA ILE A 99 7.69 -24.09 2.13
C ILE A 99 7.56 -24.82 3.46
N VAL A 100 6.70 -24.32 4.36
CA VAL A 100 6.46 -24.94 5.68
C VAL A 100 5.88 -26.34 5.53
N LYS A 101 4.91 -26.50 4.62
CA LYS A 101 4.27 -27.78 4.30
C LYS A 101 5.27 -28.78 3.72
N GLU A 102 6.02 -28.40 2.69
CA GLU A 102 7.00 -29.25 2.00
C GLU A 102 8.09 -29.74 2.95
N ARG A 103 8.60 -28.86 3.81
CA ARG A 103 9.69 -29.18 4.74
C ARG A 103 9.22 -29.86 6.03
N LYS A 104 7.90 -30.08 6.19
CA LYS A 104 7.29 -30.69 7.38
C LYS A 104 7.79 -30.05 8.69
N VAL A 105 7.96 -28.73 8.67
CA VAL A 105 8.53 -27.99 9.82
C VAL A 105 7.48 -27.91 10.91
N LYS A 106 7.86 -28.23 12.15
CA LYS A 106 6.99 -27.99 13.31
C LYS A 106 6.80 -26.48 13.49
N ALA A 107 5.57 -26.06 13.79
CA ALA A 107 5.20 -24.64 13.91
C ALA A 107 6.11 -23.82 14.83
N SER A 108 6.64 -24.42 15.91
CA SER A 108 7.53 -23.76 16.88
C SER A 108 8.95 -23.45 16.37
N LYS A 109 9.30 -23.82 15.13
CA LYS A 109 10.65 -23.63 14.56
C LYS A 109 10.68 -22.77 13.30
N ILE A 110 9.62 -22.00 13.05
CA ILE A 110 9.52 -21.19 11.84
C ILE A 110 10.00 -19.77 12.13
N VAL A 111 11.11 -19.38 11.51
CA VAL A 111 11.57 -17.99 11.47
C VAL A 111 11.35 -17.48 10.05
N VAL A 112 10.60 -16.39 9.91
CA VAL A 112 10.34 -15.77 8.62
C VAL A 112 11.27 -14.56 8.48
N VAL A 113 12.15 -14.60 7.49
CA VAL A 113 12.98 -13.47 7.08
C VAL A 113 12.52 -13.05 5.69
N MET A 114 12.17 -11.79 5.53
CA MET A 114 11.64 -11.25 4.28
C MET A 114 12.36 -9.97 3.87
N TYR A 115 12.66 -9.87 2.58
CA TYR A 115 13.20 -8.67 1.93
C TYR A 115 12.11 -8.13 1.01
N MET A 116 11.33 -7.16 1.51
CA MET A 116 10.20 -6.59 0.78
C MET A 116 10.17 -5.08 1.01
N GLY A 117 9.40 -4.37 0.18
CA GLY A 117 9.10 -2.96 0.42
C GLY A 117 8.47 -2.72 1.80
N SER A 118 8.55 -1.50 2.30
CA SER A 118 8.06 -1.13 3.64
C SER A 118 6.58 -1.47 3.84
N SER A 119 5.73 -1.14 2.87
CA SER A 119 4.28 -1.43 2.90
C SER A 119 3.99 -2.94 3.01
N HIS A 120 4.55 -3.74 2.09
CA HIS A 120 4.43 -5.20 2.08
C HIS A 120 4.93 -5.82 3.38
N THR A 121 6.08 -5.36 3.88
CA THR A 121 6.65 -5.83 5.15
C THR A 121 5.70 -5.55 6.32
N GLN A 122 5.09 -4.36 6.36
CA GLN A 122 4.11 -4.02 7.40
C GLN A 122 2.87 -4.91 7.31
N ASN A 123 2.32 -5.11 6.12
CA ASN A 123 1.13 -5.93 5.90
C ASN A 123 1.36 -7.39 6.29
N LEU A 124 2.44 -8.01 5.78
CA LEU A 124 2.78 -9.39 6.13
C LEU A 124 3.10 -9.54 7.61
N THR A 125 3.83 -8.59 8.18
CA THR A 125 4.13 -8.63 9.62
C THR A 125 2.84 -8.57 10.41
N ALA A 126 1.92 -7.65 10.10
CA ALA A 126 0.64 -7.53 10.78
C ALA A 126 -0.19 -8.82 10.66
N PHE A 127 -0.24 -9.44 9.48
CA PHE A 127 -0.89 -10.73 9.30
C PHE A 127 -0.25 -11.81 10.18
N LEU A 128 1.07 -11.97 10.10
CA LEU A 128 1.79 -13.00 10.84
C LEU A 128 1.66 -12.80 12.36
N THR A 129 1.72 -11.57 12.84
CA THR A 129 1.66 -11.29 14.28
C THR A 129 0.25 -11.32 14.84
N ASN A 130 -0.69 -10.64 14.17
CA ASN A 130 -2.02 -10.39 14.73
C ASN A 130 -2.97 -11.56 14.47
N ILE A 131 -2.80 -12.25 13.33
CA ILE A 131 -3.68 -13.36 12.93
C ILE A 131 -3.02 -14.69 13.26
N MET A 132 -1.74 -14.86 12.90
CA MET A 132 -1.04 -16.15 13.06
C MET A 132 -0.28 -16.28 14.38
N GLY A 133 -0.22 -15.23 15.20
CA GLY A 133 0.43 -15.27 16.52
C GLY A 133 1.96 -15.33 16.48
N PHE A 134 2.60 -15.00 15.36
CA PHE A 134 4.05 -14.91 15.27
C PHE A 134 4.56 -13.76 16.13
N LYS A 135 5.71 -13.94 16.77
CA LYS A 135 6.39 -12.85 17.47
C LYS A 135 7.18 -12.03 16.45
N LYS A 136 7.04 -10.71 16.54
CA LYS A 136 7.82 -9.78 15.72
C LYS A 136 9.17 -9.53 16.39
N SER A 137 10.25 -9.80 15.67
CA SER A 137 11.55 -9.18 15.91
C SER A 137 11.90 -8.37 14.67
N SER A 138 11.92 -7.04 14.78
CA SER A 138 12.34 -6.18 13.67
C SER A 138 13.82 -5.88 13.77
N PHE A 139 14.56 -6.19 12.70
CA PHE A 139 15.90 -5.65 12.48
C PHE A 139 15.75 -4.45 11.53
N VAL A 140 15.88 -3.24 12.08
CA VAL A 140 15.98 -2.02 11.27
C VAL A 140 17.42 -1.57 11.44
N GLY A 141 18.26 -2.06 10.55
CA GLY A 141 19.67 -1.70 10.48
C GLY A 141 20.02 -1.45 9.03
N ASP A 142 20.84 -0.43 8.81
CA ASP A 142 21.52 -0.25 7.55
C ASP A 142 22.38 -1.51 7.35
N ILE A 143 22.10 -2.31 6.33
CA ILE A 143 22.94 -3.47 5.96
C ILE A 143 24.16 -2.91 5.20
N THR A 144 24.74 -1.83 5.72
CA THR A 144 26.09 -1.40 5.44
C THR A 144 26.94 -2.16 6.45
N GLY A 145 27.34 -3.36 6.06
CA GLY A 145 28.23 -4.18 6.86
C GLY A 145 29.53 -3.43 7.04
N GLU A 146 29.70 -2.76 8.18
CA GLU A 146 30.97 -2.56 8.88
C GLU A 146 30.75 -1.75 10.17
N LEU A 147 31.27 -2.31 11.28
CA LEU A 147 31.64 -1.61 12.52
C LEU A 147 30.53 -1.30 13.56
N GLY A 148 30.32 -2.28 14.44
CA GLY A 148 30.34 -2.09 15.90
C GLY A 148 29.37 -1.07 16.51
N GLY A 149 28.14 -1.49 16.81
CA GLY A 149 27.23 -0.69 17.64
C GLY A 149 26.09 -1.52 18.24
N GLY A 150 26.23 -1.88 19.52
CA GLY A 150 25.17 -2.31 20.46
C GLY A 150 23.93 -3.04 19.90
N ASN A 151 24.00 -4.36 19.87
CA ASN A 151 22.82 -5.22 19.68
C ASN A 151 21.88 -5.09 20.90
N VAL A 152 20.85 -4.26 20.82
CA VAL A 152 19.73 -4.32 21.78
C VAL A 152 18.76 -5.40 21.29
N SER A 153 19.02 -6.64 21.66
CA SER A 153 18.03 -7.71 21.54
C SER A 153 17.07 -7.62 22.72
N GLN A 154 15.78 -7.41 22.45
CA GLN A 154 14.74 -7.72 23.41
C GLN A 154 14.07 -9.02 22.98
N SER A 155 14.53 -10.12 23.59
CA SER A 155 13.84 -11.40 23.57
C SER A 155 12.79 -11.39 24.67
N LEU A 156 11.51 -11.43 24.30
CA LEU A 156 10.40 -11.66 25.23
C LEU A 156 9.94 -13.11 25.07
N ASP A 157 10.25 -13.91 26.09
CA ASP A 157 9.98 -15.34 26.13
C ASP A 157 8.48 -15.64 26.39
N LEU A 158 8.09 -16.93 26.31
CA LEU A 158 6.81 -17.54 26.75
C LEU A 158 5.67 -17.62 25.71
N ALA A 159 4.74 -18.59 25.73
CA ALA A 159 4.58 -19.85 26.47
C ALA A 159 3.90 -20.89 25.54
N GLU A 160 4.15 -22.19 25.73
CA GLU A 160 3.65 -23.34 24.94
C GLU A 160 2.11 -23.49 24.88
N ARG A 161 1.33 -22.62 25.53
CA ARG A 161 -0.07 -22.85 25.88
C ARG A 161 -1.09 -22.72 24.73
N TYR A 162 -0.67 -22.29 23.53
CA TYR A 162 -1.61 -21.93 22.46
C TYR A 162 -1.63 -22.88 21.24
N TRP A 163 -0.88 -23.98 21.26
CA TRP A 163 -0.95 -25.00 20.20
C TRP A 163 -1.36 -26.36 20.78
N LYS A 164 -2.67 -26.63 20.81
CA LYS A 164 -3.20 -27.99 20.80
C LYS A 164 -3.77 -28.27 19.41
N MET A 165 -3.02 -29.04 18.62
CA MET A 165 -3.53 -29.98 17.63
C MET A 165 -2.90 -31.33 17.94
#